data_AF-A0AAD5LI14-F1
#
_entry.id   AF-A0AAD5LI14-F1
#
_cell.length_a   1.000
_cell.length_b   1.000
_cell.length_c   1.000
_cell.angle_alpha   90.00
_cell.angle_beta   90.00
_cell.angle_gamma   90.00
#
_symmetry.space_group_name_H-M   'P 1'
#
loop_
_entity.id
_entity.type
_entity.pdbx_description
1 polymer ?
#
loop_
_entity_poly.entity_id
_entity_poly.type
_entity_poly.pdbx_seq_one_letter_code
_entity_poly.pdbx_strand_id
1 'polypeptide(L)'
;MDDTAVAFLGIAKMLLEEVPLLASGSPDVWRYHLALPAVAGRAEIDEEIELNANAIAAMDPRAADIAHFLTRVLAVEDKKKRWLFSLAACYQKSPLDPRKLKNFFRQDSDMNVNGAALRPLIRYAAGHWPKIMEDPEMRALIGDSKFIRHHTRFSSSADIIMQMGNSLSTYRKTIIGDVTWNLVETSAREYWSRAANEAILVRLKGVAAVWAQVNNLDFGDWKQGKAALAQLLPNEVVFWKAVFSRINALAIDKD
;
A
#
# COMPACT_ATOMS: atom_id res chain seq x y z
N MET A 1 -10.69 -21.16 -2.44
CA MET A 1 -9.52 -21.78 -3.08
C MET A 1 -8.26 -21.15 -2.49
N ASP A 2 -7.15 -21.88 -2.39
CA ASP A 2 -5.86 -21.32 -1.94
C ASP A 2 -5.07 -20.87 -3.17
N ASP A 3 -4.73 -19.58 -3.22
CA ASP A 3 -4.10 -18.94 -4.37
C ASP A 3 -2.63 -18.64 -4.12
N THR A 4 -2.07 -19.19 -3.03
CA THR A 4 -0.69 -18.93 -2.59
C THR A 4 0.31 -19.27 -3.68
N ALA A 5 0.17 -20.41 -4.36
CA ALA A 5 1.10 -20.82 -5.41
C ALA A 5 1.07 -19.87 -6.61
N VAL A 6 -0.10 -19.37 -7.00
CA VAL A 6 -0.26 -18.39 -8.09
C VAL A 6 0.44 -17.07 -7.72
N ALA A 7 0.19 -16.54 -6.52
CA ALA A 7 0.82 -15.31 -6.05
C ALA A 7 2.35 -15.47 -5.89
N PHE A 8 2.80 -16.62 -5.39
CA PHE A 8 4.21 -16.94 -5.21
C PHE A 8 4.93 -16.95 -6.55
N LEU A 9 4.41 -17.68 -7.55
CA LEU A 9 5.01 -17.73 -8.89
C LEU A 9 5.03 -16.34 -9.55
N GLY A 10 3.95 -15.57 -9.45
CA GLY A 10 3.92 -14.21 -9.98
C GLY A 10 5.02 -13.32 -9.37
N ILE A 11 5.18 -13.35 -8.03
CA ILE A 11 6.24 -12.60 -7.34
C ILE A 11 7.64 -13.12 -7.73
N ALA A 12 7.83 -14.44 -7.74
CA ALA A 12 9.13 -15.05 -8.01
C ALA A 12 9.59 -14.76 -9.45
N LYS A 13 8.69 -14.90 -10.43
CA LYS A 13 8.95 -14.55 -11.82
C LYS A 13 9.33 -13.08 -11.96
N MET A 14 8.58 -12.17 -11.34
CA MET A 14 8.90 -10.74 -11.37
C MET A 14 10.25 -10.41 -10.71
N LEU A 15 10.62 -11.12 -9.64
CA LEU A 15 11.94 -10.99 -9.02
C LEU A 15 13.06 -11.39 -9.99
N LEU A 16 12.88 -12.50 -10.71
CA LEU A 16 13.87 -12.95 -11.69
C LEU A 16 13.98 -11.98 -12.87
N GLU A 17 12.88 -11.36 -13.28
CA GLU A 17 12.86 -10.38 -14.38
C GLU A 17 13.51 -9.03 -14.02
N GLU A 18 13.33 -8.54 -12.78
CA GLU A 18 13.71 -7.15 -12.43
C GLU A 18 14.98 -7.04 -11.57
N VAL A 19 15.43 -8.12 -10.94
CA VAL A 19 16.66 -8.12 -10.14
C VAL A 19 17.83 -8.47 -11.07
N PRO A 20 18.77 -7.54 -11.39
CA PRO A 20 19.80 -7.78 -12.39
C PRO A 20 20.67 -9.01 -12.14
N LEU A 21 20.94 -9.31 -10.86
CA LEU A 21 21.69 -10.50 -10.43
C LEU A 21 20.97 -11.82 -10.73
N LEU A 22 19.64 -11.78 -10.81
CA LEU A 22 18.78 -12.93 -11.12
C LEU A 22 18.37 -12.95 -12.60
N ALA A 23 18.30 -11.77 -13.24
CA ALA A 23 17.88 -11.59 -14.62
C ALA A 23 18.88 -12.18 -15.63
N SER A 24 20.17 -12.23 -15.30
CA SER A 24 21.20 -12.81 -16.18
C SER A 24 21.01 -14.31 -16.48
N GLY A 25 20.13 -15.00 -15.74
CA GLY A 25 19.71 -16.38 -15.99
C GLY A 25 18.19 -16.55 -16.07
N SER A 26 17.43 -15.46 -16.14
CA SER A 26 15.97 -15.55 -16.28
C SER A 26 15.64 -15.99 -17.71
N PRO A 27 14.74 -16.99 -17.89
CA PRO A 27 14.38 -17.43 -19.22
C PRO A 27 13.53 -16.36 -19.92
N ASP A 28 13.77 -16.16 -21.23
CA ASP A 28 12.92 -15.33 -22.08
C ASP A 28 11.48 -15.89 -22.15
N VAL A 29 11.37 -17.22 -22.04
CA VAL A 29 10.13 -17.97 -22.14
C VAL A 29 10.03 -18.92 -20.96
N TRP A 30 8.98 -18.74 -20.15
CA TRP A 30 8.71 -19.59 -19.01
C TRP A 30 8.05 -20.90 -19.47
N ARG A 31 8.68 -22.03 -19.14
CA ARG A 31 8.18 -23.38 -19.44
C ARG A 31 7.93 -24.17 -18.17
N TYR A 32 6.91 -25.01 -18.21
CA TYR A 32 6.53 -25.93 -17.14
C TYR A 32 6.65 -27.36 -17.65
N HIS A 33 7.25 -28.21 -16.84
CA HIS A 33 7.33 -29.63 -17.14
C HIS A 33 6.01 -30.32 -16.76
N LEU A 34 5.35 -30.95 -17.74
CA LEU A 34 4.15 -31.77 -17.55
C LEU A 34 4.50 -33.24 -17.75
N ALA A 35 4.37 -34.01 -16.68
CA ALA A 35 4.46 -35.46 -16.72
C ALA A 35 3.11 -36.08 -16.32
N LEU A 36 2.46 -36.82 -17.22
CA LEU A 36 1.25 -37.57 -16.95
C LEU A 36 1.45 -39.05 -17.31
N PRO A 37 1.15 -39.99 -16.40
CA PRO A 37 1.33 -41.41 -16.64
C PRO A 37 0.39 -41.93 -17.74
N ALA A 38 0.80 -43.03 -18.39
CA ALA A 38 -0.05 -43.74 -19.33
C ALA A 38 -1.32 -44.28 -18.62
N VAL A 39 -2.46 -44.21 -19.31
CA VAL A 39 -3.74 -44.78 -18.85
C VAL A 39 -4.41 -45.51 -20.02
N ALA A 40 -5.41 -46.36 -19.75
CA ALA A 40 -6.06 -47.16 -20.78
C ALA A 40 -6.51 -46.30 -21.99
N GLY A 41 -5.94 -46.59 -23.17
CA GLY A 41 -6.25 -45.87 -24.42
C GLY A 41 -5.56 -44.51 -24.60
N ARG A 42 -4.65 -44.10 -23.71
CA ARG A 42 -3.86 -42.86 -23.85
C ARG A 42 -2.40 -43.06 -23.44
N ALA A 43 -1.49 -42.59 -24.29
CA ALA A 43 -0.05 -42.63 -24.00
C ALA A 43 0.33 -41.76 -22.79
N GLU A 44 1.52 -42.03 -22.27
CA GLU A 44 2.24 -41.12 -21.35
C GLU A 44 2.48 -39.77 -22.04
N ILE A 45 2.46 -38.70 -21.25
CA ILE A 45 2.85 -37.36 -21.68
C ILE A 45 4.03 -36.93 -20.82
N ASP A 46 5.09 -36.50 -21.48
CA ASP A 46 6.30 -35.95 -20.86
C ASP A 46 6.78 -34.80 -21.74
N GLU A 47 6.31 -33.58 -21.44
CA GLU A 47 6.51 -32.42 -22.31
C GLU A 47 6.77 -31.12 -21.53
N GLU A 48 7.43 -30.17 -22.19
CA GLU A 48 7.55 -28.80 -21.71
C GLU A 48 6.46 -27.92 -22.31
N ILE A 49 5.68 -27.29 -21.44
CA ILE A 49 4.57 -26.41 -21.79
C ILE A 49 4.97 -24.97 -21.57
N GLU A 50 4.93 -24.18 -22.63
CA GLU A 50 5.12 -22.74 -22.54
C GLU A 50 3.95 -22.07 -21.80
N LEU A 51 4.26 -21.09 -20.95
CA LEU A 51 3.24 -20.28 -20.27
C LEU A 51 2.62 -19.25 -21.24
N ASN A 52 1.75 -19.72 -22.13
CA ASN A 52 0.93 -18.88 -22.98
C ASN A 52 -0.47 -19.50 -23.20
N ALA A 53 -1.43 -18.67 -23.62
CA ALA A 53 -2.82 -19.10 -23.73
C ALA A 53 -3.03 -20.24 -24.75
N ASN A 54 -2.27 -20.26 -25.84
CA ASN A 54 -2.41 -21.27 -26.89
C ASN A 54 -1.88 -22.63 -26.42
N ALA A 55 -0.71 -22.66 -25.78
CA ALA A 55 -0.12 -23.86 -25.23
C ALA A 55 -0.99 -24.45 -24.11
N ILE A 56 -1.54 -23.61 -23.23
CA ILE A 56 -2.46 -24.05 -22.17
C ILE A 56 -3.76 -24.62 -22.76
N ALA A 57 -4.32 -23.98 -23.80
CA ALA A 57 -5.55 -24.46 -24.44
C ALA A 57 -5.37 -25.78 -25.20
N ALA A 58 -4.14 -26.11 -25.61
CA ALA A 58 -3.81 -27.34 -26.34
C ALA A 58 -3.51 -28.54 -25.42
N MET A 59 -3.48 -28.35 -24.09
CA MET A 59 -3.15 -29.40 -23.13
C MET A 59 -4.13 -30.59 -23.17
N ASP A 60 -3.63 -31.81 -22.91
CA ASP A 60 -4.48 -33.00 -22.78
C ASP A 60 -5.55 -32.76 -21.70
N PRO A 61 -6.83 -33.10 -21.92
CA PRO A 61 -7.90 -32.95 -20.93
C PRO A 61 -7.63 -33.59 -19.57
N ARG A 62 -6.74 -34.60 -19.48
CA ARG A 62 -6.25 -35.17 -18.21
C ARG A 62 -5.50 -34.15 -17.34
N ALA A 63 -4.93 -33.12 -17.96
CA ALA A 63 -4.20 -32.04 -17.31
C ALA A 63 -5.12 -30.86 -16.92
N ALA A 64 -6.45 -31.00 -16.90
CA ALA A 64 -7.38 -29.90 -16.70
C ALA A 64 -7.08 -29.03 -15.46
N ASP A 65 -6.69 -29.65 -14.34
CA ASP A 65 -6.33 -28.92 -13.12
C ASP A 65 -5.04 -28.09 -13.28
N ILE A 66 -4.06 -28.62 -14.01
CA ILE A 66 -2.80 -27.93 -14.33
C ILE A 66 -3.08 -26.79 -15.31
N ALA A 67 -3.86 -27.03 -16.35
CA ALA A 67 -4.28 -26.01 -17.30
C ALA A 67 -5.04 -24.87 -16.59
N HIS A 68 -5.94 -25.21 -15.66
CA HIS A 68 -6.64 -24.24 -14.82
C HIS A 68 -5.65 -23.43 -13.98
N PHE A 69 -4.69 -24.08 -13.31
CA PHE A 69 -3.65 -23.41 -12.53
C PHE A 69 -2.81 -22.45 -13.39
N LEU A 70 -2.29 -22.91 -14.53
CA LEU A 70 -1.46 -22.11 -15.43
C LEU A 70 -2.23 -20.93 -16.03
N THR A 71 -3.52 -21.12 -16.33
CA THR A 71 -4.41 -20.02 -16.74
C THR A 71 -4.46 -18.92 -15.68
N ARG A 72 -4.53 -19.30 -14.40
CA ARG A 72 -4.53 -18.35 -13.29
C ARG A 72 -3.17 -17.68 -13.09
N VAL A 73 -2.06 -18.39 -13.32
CA VAL A 73 -0.72 -17.79 -13.33
C VAL A 73 -0.60 -16.77 -14.46
N LEU A 74 -1.06 -17.10 -15.66
CA LEU A 74 -1.05 -16.18 -16.81
C LEU A 74 -1.90 -14.93 -16.53
N ALA A 75 -3.05 -15.08 -15.87
CA ALA A 75 -3.95 -13.98 -15.53
C ALA A 75 -3.36 -12.95 -14.54
N VAL A 76 -2.23 -13.26 -13.88
CA VAL A 76 -1.58 -12.34 -12.92
C VAL A 76 -0.34 -11.64 -13.49
N GLU A 77 0.02 -11.90 -14.76
CA GLU A 77 1.19 -11.31 -15.43
C GLU A 77 1.15 -9.78 -15.42
N ASP A 78 -0.01 -9.17 -15.66
CA ASP A 78 -0.15 -7.71 -15.68
C ASP A 78 -0.11 -7.07 -14.28
N LYS A 79 -0.26 -7.88 -13.22
CA LYS A 79 -0.38 -7.41 -11.83
C LYS A 79 0.87 -7.66 -11.00
N LYS A 80 1.65 -8.70 -11.34
CA LYS A 80 2.79 -9.17 -10.55
C LYS A 80 3.84 -8.06 -10.29
N LYS A 81 4.08 -7.19 -11.28
CA LYS A 81 4.97 -6.03 -11.14
C LYS A 81 4.50 -5.10 -10.04
N ARG A 82 3.25 -4.64 -10.14
CA ARG A 82 2.63 -3.78 -9.14
C ARG A 82 2.64 -4.42 -7.74
N TRP A 83 2.34 -5.71 -7.63
CA TRP A 83 2.37 -6.42 -6.34
C TRP A 83 3.75 -6.35 -5.71
N LEU A 84 4.79 -6.69 -6.46
CA LEU A 84 6.15 -6.73 -5.97
C LEU A 84 6.60 -5.37 -5.45
N PHE A 85 6.48 -4.32 -6.27
CA PHE A 85 6.88 -2.96 -5.88
C PHE A 85 6.04 -2.42 -4.72
N SER A 86 4.72 -2.65 -4.72
CA SER A 86 3.83 -2.18 -3.64
C SER A 86 4.18 -2.82 -2.30
N LEU A 87 4.35 -4.14 -2.29
CA LEU A 87 4.65 -4.90 -1.08
C LEU A 87 6.07 -4.62 -0.58
N ALA A 88 7.05 -4.49 -1.49
CA ALA A 88 8.41 -4.10 -1.15
C ALA A 88 8.46 -2.69 -0.54
N ALA A 89 7.77 -1.71 -1.14
CA ALA A 89 7.68 -0.34 -0.61
C ALA A 89 7.08 -0.31 0.80
N CYS A 90 6.00 -1.06 1.02
CA CYS A 90 5.39 -1.20 2.34
C CYS A 90 6.37 -1.83 3.35
N TYR A 91 7.07 -2.89 2.95
CA TYR A 91 8.02 -3.60 3.81
C TYR A 91 9.25 -2.75 4.17
N GLN A 92 9.77 -1.93 3.24
CA GLN A 92 10.86 -0.98 3.48
C GLN A 92 10.51 0.04 4.56
N LYS A 93 9.22 0.40 4.70
CA LYS A 93 8.76 1.29 5.75
C LYS A 93 8.56 0.58 7.08
N SER A 94 7.86 -0.55 7.06
CA SER A 94 7.59 -1.37 8.23
C SER A 94 7.40 -2.83 7.81
N PRO A 95 8.05 -3.80 8.48
CA PRO A 95 7.89 -5.20 8.15
C PRO A 95 6.42 -5.62 8.11
N LEU A 96 6.00 -6.20 6.98
CA LEU A 96 4.67 -6.74 6.82
C LEU A 96 4.57 -8.11 7.50
N ASP A 97 3.58 -8.26 8.37
CA ASP A 97 3.20 -9.55 8.91
C ASP A 97 2.37 -10.36 7.90
N PRO A 98 2.25 -11.69 8.07
CA PRO A 98 1.48 -12.54 7.17
C PRO A 98 0.01 -12.13 6.97
N ARG A 99 -0.63 -11.52 7.97
CA ARG A 99 -2.04 -11.11 7.89
C ARG A 99 -2.19 -9.90 6.96
N LYS A 100 -1.27 -8.94 7.04
CA LYS A 100 -1.23 -7.78 6.14
C LYS A 100 -1.01 -8.19 4.69
N LEU A 101 -0.12 -9.15 4.44
CA LEU A 101 0.11 -9.70 3.11
C LEU A 101 -1.15 -10.37 2.55
N LYS A 102 -1.82 -11.21 3.37
CA LYS A 102 -3.11 -11.80 2.98
C LYS A 102 -4.16 -10.74 2.65
N ASN A 103 -4.26 -9.69 3.46
CA ASN A 103 -5.22 -8.61 3.25
C ASN A 103 -4.93 -7.82 1.96
N PHE A 104 -3.67 -7.59 1.62
CA PHE A 104 -3.28 -6.96 0.36
C PHE A 104 -3.83 -7.73 -0.84
N PHE A 105 -3.52 -9.03 -0.93
CA PHE A 105 -3.95 -9.88 -2.05
C PHE A 105 -5.47 -10.02 -2.14
N ARG A 106 -6.16 -10.07 -1.00
CA ARG A 106 -7.63 -10.07 -0.96
C ARG A 106 -8.21 -8.76 -1.48
N GLN A 107 -7.62 -7.62 -1.16
CA GLN A 107 -8.12 -6.31 -1.58
C GLN A 107 -7.78 -5.97 -3.03
N ASP A 108 -6.57 -6.32 -3.48
CA ASP A 108 -6.08 -5.92 -4.80
C ASP A 108 -6.53 -6.87 -5.91
N SER A 109 -6.71 -8.15 -5.61
CA SER A 109 -6.92 -9.18 -6.64
C SER A 109 -7.87 -10.30 -6.25
N ASP A 110 -8.61 -10.13 -5.15
CA ASP A 110 -9.55 -11.14 -4.62
C ASP A 110 -8.92 -12.52 -4.40
N MET A 111 -7.61 -12.55 -4.13
CA MET A 111 -6.86 -13.78 -3.92
C MET A 111 -6.81 -14.14 -2.43
N ASN A 112 -7.06 -15.40 -2.11
CA ASN A 112 -6.90 -15.93 -0.77
C ASN A 112 -5.55 -16.64 -0.66
N VAL A 113 -4.57 -15.97 -0.05
CA VAL A 113 -3.19 -16.46 0.06
C VAL A 113 -2.75 -16.68 1.50
N ASN A 114 -1.76 -17.55 1.69
CA ASN A 114 -0.97 -17.66 2.88
C ASN A 114 0.19 -16.65 2.84
N GLY A 115 0.01 -15.50 3.49
CA GLY A 115 1.02 -14.46 3.54
C GLY A 115 2.36 -14.89 4.16
N ALA A 116 2.40 -15.96 4.96
CA ALA A 116 3.66 -16.44 5.53
C ALA A 116 4.59 -17.03 4.47
N ALA A 117 4.02 -17.69 3.46
CA ALA A 117 4.77 -18.26 2.34
C ALA A 117 5.36 -17.17 1.42
N LEU A 118 4.68 -16.04 1.29
CA LEU A 118 5.10 -14.93 0.42
C LEU A 118 6.13 -14.00 1.08
N ARG A 119 6.12 -13.92 2.41
CA ARG A 119 6.93 -12.97 3.18
C ARG A 119 8.44 -13.02 2.87
N PRO A 120 9.10 -14.18 2.69
CA PRO A 120 10.51 -14.23 2.34
C PRO A 120 10.83 -13.53 1.02
N LEU A 121 10.02 -13.74 -0.02
CA LEU A 121 10.19 -13.10 -1.33
C LEU A 121 10.03 -11.58 -1.22
N ILE A 122 9.03 -11.11 -0.47
CA ILE A 122 8.79 -9.68 -0.24
C ILE A 122 9.92 -9.03 0.58
N ARG A 123 10.44 -9.75 1.58
CA ARG A 123 11.59 -9.28 2.36
C ARG A 123 12.84 -9.17 1.48
N TYR A 124 13.08 -10.16 0.63
CA TYR A 124 14.20 -10.16 -0.31
C TYR A 124 14.09 -8.98 -1.29
N ALA A 125 12.92 -8.83 -1.93
CA ALA A 125 12.57 -7.69 -2.78
C ALA A 125 12.89 -6.34 -2.12
N ALA A 126 12.36 -6.12 -0.91
CA ALA A 126 12.53 -4.87 -0.17
C ALA A 126 13.99 -4.52 0.14
N GLY A 127 14.86 -5.53 0.29
CA GLY A 127 16.29 -5.34 0.53
C GLY A 127 17.11 -5.13 -0.74
N HIS A 128 16.58 -5.45 -1.91
CA HIS A 128 17.30 -5.33 -3.18
C HIS A 128 17.11 -3.96 -3.85
N TRP A 129 15.90 -3.41 -3.80
CA TRP A 129 15.63 -2.10 -4.39
C TRP A 129 16.08 -0.94 -3.50
N PRO A 130 16.48 0.21 -4.09
CA PRO A 130 16.53 1.47 -3.35
C PRO A 130 15.15 1.79 -2.76
N LYS A 131 15.07 2.82 -1.93
CA LYS A 131 13.81 3.19 -1.29
C LYS A 131 12.75 3.56 -2.36
N ILE A 132 11.81 2.65 -2.60
CA ILE A 132 10.85 2.70 -3.70
C ILE A 132 10.00 3.98 -3.65
N MET A 133 9.60 4.39 -2.45
CA MET A 133 8.82 5.63 -2.29
C MET A 133 9.61 6.90 -2.60
N GLU A 134 10.95 6.87 -2.54
CA GLU A 134 11.80 8.03 -2.85
C GLU A 134 12.05 8.16 -4.37
N ASP A 135 11.91 7.07 -5.13
CA ASP A 135 12.06 7.03 -6.59
C ASP A 135 10.74 7.41 -7.31
N PRO A 136 10.70 8.49 -8.13
CA PRO A 136 9.47 8.91 -8.82
C PRO A 136 8.94 7.89 -9.84
N GLU A 137 9.82 7.19 -10.55
CA GLU A 137 9.44 6.23 -11.60
C GLU A 137 8.84 4.99 -10.97
N MET A 138 9.50 4.41 -9.96
CA MET A 138 8.96 3.27 -9.23
C MET A 138 7.69 3.63 -8.47
N ARG A 139 7.59 4.88 -7.98
CA ARG A 139 6.38 5.38 -7.32
C ARG A 139 5.19 5.51 -8.29
N ALA A 140 5.44 5.82 -9.56
CA ALA A 140 4.37 5.84 -10.57
C ALA A 140 3.83 4.42 -10.85
N LEU A 141 4.64 3.38 -10.64
CA LEU A 141 4.24 1.98 -10.82
C LEU A 141 3.40 1.42 -9.66
N ILE A 142 3.57 1.96 -8.46
CA ILE A 142 2.73 1.60 -7.31
C ILE A 142 1.43 2.40 -7.39
N GLY A 143 0.30 1.70 -7.42
CA GLY A 143 -1.00 2.37 -7.46
C GLY A 143 -1.26 3.18 -6.18
N ASP A 144 -2.17 4.17 -6.26
CA ASP A 144 -2.58 4.95 -5.08
C ASP A 144 -3.64 4.20 -4.24
N SER A 145 -3.31 2.98 -3.82
CA SER A 145 -4.23 2.17 -3.02
C SER A 145 -4.23 2.63 -1.56
N LYS A 146 -5.41 2.52 -0.91
CA LYS A 146 -5.55 2.77 0.53
C LYS A 146 -4.58 1.92 1.36
N PHE A 147 -4.31 0.68 0.92
CA PHE A 147 -3.36 -0.21 1.57
C PHE A 147 -1.94 0.38 1.58
N ILE A 148 -1.46 0.83 0.41
CA ILE A 148 -0.11 1.38 0.26
C ILE A 148 0.01 2.64 1.10
N ARG A 149 -0.92 3.59 0.95
CA ARG A 149 -1.00 4.81 1.77
C ARG A 149 -0.88 4.50 3.26
N HIS A 150 -1.68 3.56 3.75
CA HIS A 150 -1.69 3.21 5.16
C HIS A 150 -0.34 2.65 5.67
N HIS A 151 0.35 1.85 4.85
CA HIS A 151 1.58 1.16 5.24
C HIS A 151 2.87 1.93 4.93
N THR A 152 2.79 2.97 4.09
CA THR A 152 3.95 3.79 3.73
C THR A 152 3.86 5.23 4.22
N ARG A 153 2.73 5.66 4.79
CA ARG A 153 2.60 6.98 5.43
C ARG A 153 3.64 7.21 6.52
N PHE A 154 4.15 8.43 6.56
CA PHE A 154 5.09 8.88 7.57
C PHE A 154 4.38 9.18 8.90
N SER A 155 3.27 9.91 8.86
CA SER A 155 2.44 10.19 10.02
C SER A 155 1.00 10.54 9.60
N SER A 156 0.07 10.55 10.57
CA SER A 156 -1.33 10.95 10.38
C SER A 156 -1.55 12.48 10.42
N SER A 157 -0.49 13.28 10.56
CA SER A 157 -0.61 14.73 10.79
C SER A 157 -1.38 15.44 9.69
N ALA A 158 -1.09 15.13 8.41
CA ALA A 158 -1.76 15.78 7.29
C ALA A 158 -3.26 15.43 7.28
N ASP A 159 -3.62 14.15 7.44
CA ASP A 159 -5.02 13.71 7.44
C ASP A 159 -5.84 14.39 8.55
N ILE A 160 -5.30 14.50 9.77
CA ILE A 160 -5.98 15.11 10.91
C ILE A 160 -6.14 16.63 10.70
N ILE A 161 -5.09 17.30 10.21
CA ILE A 161 -5.16 18.73 9.93
C ILE A 161 -6.12 19.01 8.76
N MET A 162 -6.19 18.11 7.77
CA MET A 162 -7.17 18.21 6.70
C MET A 162 -8.60 18.08 7.22
N GLN A 163 -8.87 17.13 8.12
CA GLN A 163 -10.18 17.01 8.77
C GLN A 163 -10.56 18.29 9.53
N MET A 164 -9.62 18.84 10.31
CA MET A 164 -9.81 20.14 10.96
C MET A 164 -10.13 21.22 9.93
N GLY A 165 -9.27 21.42 8.92
CA GLY A 165 -9.45 22.47 7.93
C GLY A 165 -10.77 22.37 7.16
N ASN A 166 -11.21 21.16 6.83
CA ASN A 166 -12.50 20.92 6.20
C ASN A 166 -13.66 21.27 7.14
N SER A 167 -13.58 20.92 8.44
CA SER A 167 -14.60 21.27 9.44
C SER A 167 -14.68 22.78 9.70
N LEU A 168 -13.58 23.51 9.54
CA LEU A 168 -13.55 24.96 9.72
C LEU A 168 -14.24 25.72 8.57
N SER A 169 -14.45 25.07 7.41
CA SER A 169 -15.13 25.63 6.24
C SER A 169 -14.65 27.06 5.92
N THR A 170 -15.52 28.07 6.06
CA THR A 170 -15.22 29.49 5.80
C THR A 170 -14.11 30.07 6.69
N TYR A 171 -13.88 29.51 7.88
CA TYR A 171 -12.87 29.97 8.83
C TYR A 171 -11.47 29.39 8.55
N ARG A 172 -11.35 28.36 7.70
CA ARG A 172 -10.07 27.70 7.37
C ARG A 172 -9.00 28.71 6.96
N LYS A 173 -9.35 29.61 6.04
CA LYS A 173 -8.39 30.59 5.49
C LYS A 173 -7.88 31.56 6.56
N THR A 174 -8.74 31.99 7.48
CA THR A 174 -8.36 32.89 8.57
C THR A 174 -7.51 32.20 9.62
N ILE A 175 -7.79 30.94 9.94
CA ILE A 175 -7.11 30.21 11.02
C ILE A 175 -5.78 29.60 10.55
N ILE A 176 -5.76 28.99 9.36
CA ILE A 176 -4.60 28.23 8.86
C ILE A 176 -3.79 29.05 7.84
N GLY A 177 -4.47 29.86 7.01
CA GLY A 177 -3.87 30.55 5.87
C GLY A 177 -3.63 29.62 4.67
N ASP A 178 -3.60 30.20 3.47
CA ASP A 178 -3.44 29.43 2.23
C ASP A 178 -2.02 28.83 2.10
N VAL A 179 -0.99 29.56 2.52
CA VAL A 179 0.40 29.06 2.49
C VAL A 179 0.56 27.81 3.36
N THR A 180 0.08 27.85 4.60
CA THR A 180 0.19 26.69 5.51
C THR A 180 -0.69 25.54 5.05
N TRP A 181 -1.86 25.82 4.49
CA TRP A 181 -2.74 24.80 3.94
C TRP A 181 -2.10 24.06 2.75
N ASN A 182 -1.41 24.77 1.86
CA ASN A 182 -0.68 24.13 0.75
C ASN A 182 0.41 23.16 1.24
N LEU A 183 1.05 23.44 2.39
CA LEU A 183 2.00 22.50 3.01
C LEU A 183 1.31 21.23 3.51
N VAL A 184 0.10 21.37 4.07
CA VAL A 184 -0.72 20.24 4.52
C VAL A 184 -1.16 19.38 3.32
N GLU A 185 -1.65 20.00 2.25
CA GLU A 185 -2.06 19.30 1.03
C GLU A 185 -0.88 18.59 0.36
N THR A 186 0.29 19.24 0.33
CA THR A 186 1.53 18.64 -0.17
C THR A 186 1.91 17.42 0.66
N SER A 187 1.87 17.51 2.00
CA SER A 187 2.14 16.37 2.86
C SER A 187 1.09 15.25 2.76
N ALA A 188 -0.17 15.57 2.45
CA ALA A 188 -1.21 14.57 2.25
C ALA A 188 -1.02 13.81 0.93
N ARG A 189 -0.61 14.52 -0.13
CA ARG A 189 -0.24 13.94 -1.42
C ARG A 189 1.05 13.14 -1.33
N GLU A 190 2.06 13.66 -0.64
CA GLU A 190 3.35 13.03 -0.41
C GLU A 190 3.40 12.36 0.97
N TYR A 191 2.40 11.54 1.26
CA TYR A 191 2.21 10.93 2.59
C TYR A 191 3.42 10.13 3.09
N TRP A 192 4.28 9.64 2.20
CA TRP A 192 5.52 8.91 2.51
C TRP A 192 6.70 9.81 2.88
N SER A 193 6.65 11.10 2.49
CA SER A 193 7.77 12.03 2.60
C SER A 193 7.89 12.60 4.01
N ARG A 194 9.03 12.32 4.66
CA ARG A 194 9.39 12.96 5.94
C ARG A 194 9.46 14.48 5.77
N ALA A 195 10.13 14.94 4.71
CA ALA A 195 10.35 16.36 4.46
C ALA A 195 9.02 17.12 4.31
N ALA A 196 8.07 16.57 3.53
CA ALA A 196 6.75 17.19 3.39
C ALA A 196 5.99 17.23 4.72
N ASN A 197 6.10 16.19 5.54
CA ASN A 197 5.43 16.13 6.83
C ASN A 197 6.05 17.06 7.90
N GLU A 198 7.37 17.21 7.87
CA GLU A 198 8.12 18.10 8.77
C GLU A 198 7.97 19.57 8.38
N ALA A 199 7.66 19.87 7.11
CA ALA A 199 7.30 21.22 6.67
C ALA A 199 6.01 21.74 7.30
N ILE A 200 5.11 20.86 7.76
CA ILE A 200 3.92 21.27 8.52
C ILE A 200 4.37 21.85 9.88
N LEU A 201 4.00 23.11 10.12
CA LEU A 201 4.30 23.85 11.34
C LEU A 201 3.90 23.07 12.61
N VAL A 202 4.82 22.98 13.57
CA VAL A 202 4.57 22.33 14.87
C VAL A 202 3.38 22.97 15.58
N ARG A 203 3.31 24.31 15.59
CA ARG A 203 2.16 25.03 16.15
C ARG A 203 0.83 24.57 15.56
N LEU A 204 0.74 24.39 14.24
CA LEU A 204 -0.48 23.90 13.58
C LEU A 204 -0.85 22.47 14.01
N LYS A 205 0.15 21.58 14.18
CA LYS A 205 -0.09 20.24 14.75
C LYS A 205 -0.66 20.32 16.16
N GLY A 206 -0.16 21.24 16.99
CA GLY A 206 -0.69 21.49 18.33
C GLY A 206 -2.12 22.03 18.30
N VAL A 207 -2.41 23.02 17.45
CA VAL A 207 -3.75 23.59 17.27
C VAL A 207 -4.74 22.52 16.79
N ALA A 208 -4.33 21.69 15.83
CA ALA A 208 -5.13 20.56 15.37
C ALA A 208 -5.37 19.52 16.47
N ALA A 209 -4.42 19.32 17.38
CA ALA A 209 -4.61 18.49 18.57
C ALA A 209 -5.57 19.11 19.61
N VAL A 210 -5.71 20.45 19.66
CA VAL A 210 -6.76 21.11 20.46
C VAL A 210 -8.14 20.94 19.82
N TRP A 211 -8.26 21.18 18.51
CA TRP A 211 -9.51 20.97 17.76
C TRP A 211 -10.05 19.56 17.94
N ALA A 212 -9.16 18.61 17.77
CA ALA A 212 -9.26 17.21 18.12
C ALA A 212 -9.96 16.98 19.48
N GLN A 213 -9.38 17.50 20.57
CA GLN A 213 -9.91 17.33 21.93
C GLN A 213 -11.31 17.91 22.08
N VAL A 214 -11.59 19.07 21.46
CA VAL A 214 -12.90 19.72 21.53
C VAL A 214 -13.98 18.88 20.82
N ASN A 215 -13.62 18.19 19.74
CA ASN A 215 -14.55 17.38 18.96
C ASN A 215 -14.64 15.92 19.42
N ASN A 216 -14.03 15.57 20.57
CA ASN A 216 -14.02 14.20 21.11
C ASN A 216 -13.58 13.14 20.08
N LEU A 217 -12.72 13.54 19.15
CA LEU A 217 -12.19 12.63 18.16
C LEU A 217 -11.09 11.77 18.80
N ASP A 218 -10.99 10.51 18.38
CA ASP A 218 -9.88 9.64 18.80
C ASP A 218 -8.82 9.59 17.71
N PHE A 219 -7.67 10.23 17.95
CA PHE A 219 -6.48 10.17 17.09
C PHE A 219 -5.45 9.15 17.58
N GLY A 220 -5.80 8.31 18.56
CA GLY A 220 -4.99 7.21 19.09
C GLY A 220 -3.56 7.62 19.42
N ASP A 221 -2.62 7.03 18.69
CA ASP A 221 -1.16 7.19 18.85
C ASP A 221 -0.55 8.32 18.00
N TRP A 222 -1.29 9.40 17.75
CA TRP A 222 -0.71 10.57 17.07
C TRP A 222 0.32 11.30 17.95
N LYS A 223 1.52 10.73 18.04
CA LYS A 223 2.64 11.20 18.88
C LYS A 223 3.07 12.62 18.53
N GLN A 224 3.10 12.96 17.24
CA GLN A 224 3.47 14.30 16.79
C GLN A 224 2.48 15.37 17.27
N GLY A 225 1.17 15.10 17.22
CA GLY A 225 0.16 16.03 17.74
C GLY A 225 0.22 16.19 19.25
N LYS A 226 0.39 15.09 19.99
CA LYS A 226 0.58 15.12 21.46
C LYS A 226 1.83 15.92 21.86
N ALA A 227 2.94 15.70 21.17
CA ALA A 227 4.19 16.43 21.42
C ALA A 227 4.05 17.92 21.06
N ALA A 228 3.38 18.25 19.96
CA ALA A 228 3.13 19.63 19.56
C ALA A 228 2.18 20.37 20.52
N LEU A 229 1.15 19.68 21.03
CA LEU A 229 0.24 20.23 22.03
C LEU A 229 0.97 20.63 23.31
N ALA A 230 1.91 19.80 23.77
CA ALA A 230 2.72 20.09 24.95
C ALA A 230 3.66 21.29 24.78
N GLN A 231 3.91 21.72 23.55
CA GLN A 231 4.73 22.91 23.23
C GLN A 231 3.90 24.19 23.12
N LEU A 232 2.56 24.09 23.07
CA LEU A 232 1.71 25.28 23.10
C LEU A 232 1.68 25.87 24.51
N LEU A 233 1.62 27.21 24.59
CA LEU A 233 1.43 27.88 25.86
C LEU A 233 0.05 27.53 26.45
N PRO A 234 -0.11 27.39 27.78
CA PRO A 234 -1.40 27.05 28.40
C PRO A 234 -2.54 28.00 27.98
N ASN A 235 -2.25 29.31 27.92
CA ASN A 235 -3.22 30.32 27.50
C ASN A 235 -3.62 30.16 26.02
N GLU A 236 -2.69 29.73 25.18
CA GLU A 236 -2.97 29.44 23.78
C GLU A 236 -3.89 28.21 23.64
N VAL A 237 -3.68 27.16 24.45
CA VAL A 237 -4.58 26.01 24.48
C VAL A 237 -6.00 26.40 24.90
N VAL A 238 -6.13 27.21 25.96
CA VAL A 238 -7.45 27.72 26.42
C VAL A 238 -8.12 28.56 25.34
N PHE A 239 -7.36 29.45 24.69
CA PHE A 239 -7.84 30.26 23.59
C PHE A 239 -8.38 29.39 22.44
N TRP A 240 -7.62 28.42 21.96
CA TRP A 240 -8.05 27.56 20.85
C TRP A 240 -9.25 26.68 21.22
N LYS A 241 -9.33 26.19 22.47
CA LYS A 241 -10.53 25.49 22.94
C LYS A 241 -11.77 26.38 22.84
N ALA A 242 -11.68 27.63 23.31
CA ALA A 242 -12.79 28.58 23.23
C ALA A 242 -13.18 28.90 21.77
N VAL A 243 -12.20 29.09 20.88
CA VAL A 243 -12.45 29.31 19.45
C VAL A 243 -13.19 28.13 18.82
N PHE A 244 -12.70 26.90 18.98
CA PHE A 244 -13.32 25.74 18.36
C PHE A 244 -14.69 25.42 18.95
N SER A 245 -14.89 25.54 20.26
CA SER A 245 -16.20 25.38 20.88
C SER A 245 -17.22 26.40 20.35
N ARG A 246 -16.79 27.65 20.14
CA ARG A 246 -17.65 28.69 19.57
C ARG A 246 -17.99 28.41 18.10
N ILE A 247 -17.01 27.97 17.30
CA ILE A 247 -17.26 27.59 15.90
C ILE A 247 -18.27 26.44 15.83
N ASN A 248 -18.13 25.41 16.67
CA ASN A 248 -19.07 24.30 16.73
C ASN A 248 -20.48 24.76 17.12
N ALA A 249 -20.62 25.65 18.11
CA ALA A 249 -21.93 26.20 18.49
C ALA A 249 -22.61 26.93 17.32
N LEU A 250 -21.85 27.76 16.60
CA LEU A 250 -22.37 28.52 15.44
C LEU A 250 -22.69 27.62 14.23
N ALA A 251 -22.12 26.42 14.16
CA ALA A 251 -22.42 25.45 13.11
C ALA A 251 -23.75 24.72 13.39
N ILE A 252 -24.04 24.41 14.66
CA ILE A 252 -25.28 23.75 15.09
C ILE A 252 -26.51 24.66 14.84
N ASP A 253 -26.36 25.98 15.03
CA ASP A 253 -27.48 26.94 14.85
C ASP A 253 -27.89 27.17 13.38
N LYS A 254 -27.23 26.52 12.42
CA LYS A 254 -27.49 26.66 10.97
C LYS A 254 -28.16 25.44 10.33
N ASP A 255 -28.31 24.35 11.07
CA ASP A 255 -29.03 23.12 10.66
C ASP A 255 -30.40 23.05 11.35
#